data_AF-A0A660RCG0-F1
#
_entry.id   AF-A0A660RCG0-F1
#
_cell.length_a   1.000
_cell.length_b   1.000
_cell.length_c   1.000
_cell.angle_alpha   90.00
_cell.angle_beta   90.00
_cell.angle_gamma   90.00
#
_symmetry.space_group_name_H-M   'P 1'
#
loop_
_entity.id
_entity.type
_entity.pdbx_description
1 polymer ?
#
loop_
_entity_poly.entity_id
_entity_poly.type
_entity_poly.pdbx_seq_one_letter_code
_entity_poly.pdbx_strand_id
1 'polypeptide(L)'
;MKYSIAILISIIFPDLGILGSELRYGIVVRPTLDVKKEPKFRSERVSQLIYGEVFKVENIEKEYASGNSLKDDYQGYVDVRGLILVDKKVGERYYNQCISKEGLVVTERFTPILAEPTSTAKMVSYVPFGARFVVDTVIKDFWRVVLPDKKYGYIPLKFAKKGKNIKEDVVELAEEWLYTPYLWGGTSTFGTDCSGFISRLYFAKGIIIPRDSYQQEKIVKEVHDLEKLPAGGLIF
;
A
#
# COMPACT_ATOMS: atom_id res chain seq x y z
N MET A 1 29.19 -5.30 2.02
CA MET A 1 28.81 -6.40 1.10
C MET A 1 27.94 -5.82 -0.01
N LYS A 2 28.48 -5.69 -1.22
CA LYS A 2 27.70 -5.28 -2.40
C LYS A 2 27.10 -6.54 -3.01
N TYR A 3 25.83 -6.82 -2.70
CA TYR A 3 25.09 -7.87 -3.39
C TYR A 3 24.94 -7.49 -4.87
N SER A 4 25.20 -8.44 -5.78
CA SER A 4 25.01 -8.22 -7.22
C SER A 4 23.55 -7.81 -7.49
N ILE A 5 23.36 -6.84 -8.38
CA ILE A 5 22.10 -6.14 -8.69
C ILE A 5 20.94 -7.11 -9.06
N ALA A 6 21.23 -8.35 -9.45
CA ALA A 6 20.19 -9.32 -9.80
C ALA A 6 19.64 -10.16 -8.62
N ILE A 7 20.33 -10.20 -7.47
CA ILE A 7 20.05 -11.20 -6.42
C ILE A 7 18.75 -10.91 -5.67
N LEU A 8 18.46 -9.65 -5.31
CA LEU A 8 17.27 -9.36 -4.51
C LEU A 8 15.98 -9.55 -5.32
N ILE A 9 15.97 -9.10 -6.57
CA ILE A 9 14.83 -9.33 -7.48
C ILE A 9 14.61 -10.83 -7.69
N SER A 10 15.65 -11.63 -7.90
CA SER A 10 15.50 -13.08 -8.06
C SER A 10 15.06 -13.79 -6.78
N ILE A 11 15.42 -13.25 -5.60
CA ILE A 11 14.89 -13.73 -4.32
C ILE A 11 13.40 -13.42 -4.19
N ILE A 12 12.93 -12.24 -4.60
CA ILE A 12 11.51 -11.88 -4.46
C ILE A 12 10.67 -12.57 -5.54
N PHE A 13 11.16 -12.54 -6.77
CA PHE A 13 10.50 -13.02 -7.99
C PHE A 13 11.35 -14.12 -8.66
N PRO A 14 11.49 -15.30 -8.05
CA PRO A 14 12.20 -16.42 -8.68
C PRO A 14 11.55 -16.78 -10.01
N ASP A 15 12.34 -17.26 -10.97
CA ASP A 15 11.83 -17.83 -12.22
C ASP A 15 11.15 -19.17 -11.91
N LEU A 16 9.85 -19.08 -11.67
CA LEU A 16 8.95 -20.22 -11.57
C LEU A 16 8.46 -20.47 -12.99
N GLY A 17 8.77 -21.65 -13.56
CA GLY A 17 8.31 -22.05 -14.90
C GLY A 17 6.79 -21.96 -15.08
N ILE A 18 6.33 -22.20 -16.31
CA ILE A 18 4.94 -21.99 -16.82
C ILE A 18 3.89 -21.83 -15.71
N LEU A 19 3.48 -20.58 -15.50
CA LEU A 19 2.50 -20.12 -14.53
C LEU A 19 1.11 -20.69 -14.84
N GLY A 20 0.82 -21.89 -14.36
CA GLY A 20 -0.50 -22.51 -14.41
C GLY A 20 -1.22 -22.46 -13.07
N SER A 21 -2.49 -22.01 -13.05
CA SER A 21 -3.47 -22.10 -11.94
C SER A 21 -3.11 -21.54 -10.53
N GLU A 22 -1.86 -21.14 -10.29
CA GLU A 22 -1.36 -20.67 -8.99
C GLU A 22 -1.24 -19.14 -8.86
N LEU A 23 -1.63 -18.38 -9.90
CA LEU A 23 -1.69 -16.91 -9.91
C LEU A 23 -2.81 -16.41 -9.00
N ARG A 24 -2.60 -16.55 -7.69
CA ARG A 24 -3.57 -16.26 -6.63
C ARG A 24 -3.38 -14.89 -6.02
N TYR A 25 -2.42 -14.10 -6.49
CA TYR A 25 -2.09 -12.80 -5.93
C TYR A 25 -1.82 -11.80 -7.04
N GLY A 26 -2.12 -10.53 -6.79
CA GLY A 26 -1.80 -9.41 -7.66
C GLY A 26 -1.20 -8.27 -6.87
N ILE A 27 -0.08 -7.73 -7.33
CA ILE A 27 0.57 -6.56 -6.72
C ILE A 27 0.12 -5.32 -7.49
N VAL A 28 -0.39 -4.30 -6.78
CA VAL A 28 -0.91 -3.08 -7.39
C VAL A 28 0.23 -2.24 -7.99
N VAL A 29 0.08 -1.84 -9.25
CA VAL A 29 1.06 -1.01 -9.99
C VAL A 29 0.53 0.37 -10.40
N ARG A 30 -0.67 0.73 -9.94
CA ARG A 30 -1.24 2.08 -10.08
C ARG A 30 -1.07 2.86 -8.77
N PRO A 31 -1.00 4.20 -8.81
CA PRO A 31 -0.97 5.01 -7.59
C PRO A 31 -2.13 4.66 -6.65
N THR A 32 -3.32 4.45 -7.22
CA THR A 32 -4.51 3.92 -6.56
C THR A 32 -5.23 2.91 -7.46
N LEU A 33 -5.90 1.94 -6.85
CA LEU A 33 -6.75 0.95 -7.51
C LEU A 33 -8.04 0.79 -6.71
N ASP A 34 -9.16 1.18 -7.30
CA ASP A 34 -10.47 1.08 -6.67
C ASP A 34 -10.85 -0.40 -6.44
N VAL A 35 -11.31 -0.70 -5.22
CA VAL A 35 -12.03 -1.93 -4.91
C VAL A 35 -13.51 -1.65 -5.09
N LYS A 36 -14.14 -2.36 -6.03
CA LYS A 36 -15.54 -2.21 -6.41
C LYS A 36 -16.43 -3.24 -5.72
N LYS A 37 -17.70 -2.90 -5.54
CA LYS A 37 -18.73 -3.80 -4.99
C LYS A 37 -19.13 -4.92 -5.97
N GLU A 38 -19.06 -4.64 -7.26
CA GLU A 38 -19.38 -5.55 -8.37
C GLU A 38 -18.33 -5.41 -9.49
N PRO A 39 -18.12 -6.45 -10.33
CA PRO A 39 -17.12 -6.46 -11.40
C PRO A 39 -17.56 -5.64 -12.64
N LYS A 40 -17.86 -4.35 -12.44
CA LYS A 40 -18.27 -3.44 -13.52
C LYS A 40 -17.81 -2.00 -13.24
N PHE A 41 -17.53 -1.26 -14.31
CA PHE A 41 -16.95 0.09 -14.22
C PHE A 41 -17.79 1.07 -13.37
N ARG A 42 -19.11 1.04 -13.56
CA ARG A 42 -20.08 1.90 -12.83
C ARG A 42 -20.42 1.40 -11.42
N SER A 43 -19.78 0.34 -10.94
CA SER A 43 -19.99 -0.12 -9.57
C SER A 43 -19.43 0.88 -8.56
N GLU A 44 -20.08 0.94 -7.41
CA GLU A 44 -19.62 1.67 -6.24
C GLU A 44 -18.19 1.25 -5.87
N ARG A 45 -17.35 2.25 -5.55
CA ARG A 45 -16.08 2.00 -4.87
C ARG A 45 -16.37 1.79 -3.40
N VAL A 46 -15.99 0.63 -2.87
CA VAL A 46 -16.15 0.26 -1.45
C VAL A 46 -14.84 0.38 -0.67
N SER A 47 -13.71 0.32 -1.36
CA SER A 47 -12.39 0.58 -0.77
C SER A 47 -11.40 0.97 -1.88
N GLN A 48 -10.15 1.18 -1.50
CA GLN A 48 -9.08 1.50 -2.44
C GLN A 48 -7.79 0.86 -1.96
N LEU A 49 -7.06 0.27 -2.90
CA LEU A 49 -5.68 -0.15 -2.73
C LEU A 49 -4.75 0.93 -3.28
N ILE A 50 -3.51 0.97 -2.80
CA ILE A 50 -2.46 1.83 -3.35
C ILE A 50 -1.30 1.01 -3.92
N TYR A 51 -0.41 1.67 -4.66
CA TYR A 51 0.78 1.04 -5.24
C TYR A 51 1.52 0.14 -4.24
N GLY A 52 1.85 -1.07 -4.67
CA GLY A 52 2.57 -2.06 -3.86
C GLY A 52 1.69 -2.80 -2.85
N GLU A 53 0.43 -2.42 -2.61
CA GLU A 53 -0.49 -3.29 -1.87
C GLU A 53 -0.79 -4.56 -2.67
N VAL A 54 -1.06 -5.64 -1.94
CA VAL A 54 -1.22 -6.97 -2.51
C VAL A 54 -2.67 -7.43 -2.34
N PHE A 55 -3.25 -7.94 -3.42
CA PHE A 55 -4.61 -8.44 -3.49
C PHE A 55 -4.58 -9.96 -3.73
N LYS A 56 -5.24 -10.73 -2.87
CA LYS A 56 -5.51 -12.15 -3.10
C LYS A 56 -6.57 -12.25 -4.21
N VAL A 57 -6.23 -12.95 -5.27
CA VAL A 57 -7.07 -13.21 -6.44
C VAL A 57 -7.68 -14.60 -6.30
N GLU A 58 -9.00 -14.65 -6.17
CA GLU A 58 -9.77 -15.88 -6.11
C GLU A 58 -10.22 -16.33 -7.50
N ASN A 59 -10.75 -15.39 -8.28
CA ASN A 59 -11.21 -15.59 -9.64
C ASN A 59 -10.93 -14.36 -10.51
N ILE A 60 -10.84 -14.54 -11.82
CA ILE A 60 -10.75 -13.46 -12.80
C ILE A 60 -11.87 -13.65 -13.81
N GLU A 61 -12.77 -12.67 -13.89
CA GLU A 61 -13.84 -12.63 -14.88
C GLU A 61 -13.75 -11.35 -15.70
N LYS A 62 -13.54 -11.50 -17.01
CA LYS A 62 -13.34 -10.38 -17.94
C LYS A 62 -12.17 -9.49 -17.49
N GLU A 63 -12.46 -8.24 -17.13
CA GLU A 63 -11.46 -7.25 -16.72
C GLU A 63 -11.28 -7.16 -15.19
N TYR A 64 -12.00 -7.97 -14.41
CA TYR A 64 -12.02 -7.87 -12.95
C TYR A 64 -11.51 -9.13 -12.27
N ALA A 65 -10.66 -8.93 -11.26
CA ALA A 65 -10.29 -9.95 -10.29
C ALA A 65 -11.16 -9.82 -9.04
N SER A 66 -11.78 -10.90 -8.58
CA SER A 66 -12.44 -10.99 -7.28
C SER A 66 -11.47 -11.52 -6.22
N GLY A 67 -11.70 -11.13 -4.98
CA GLY A 67 -10.95 -11.64 -3.83
C GLY A 67 -10.82 -10.57 -2.77
N ASN A 68 -9.66 -10.48 -2.14
CA ASN A 68 -9.50 -9.60 -0.98
C ASN A 68 -8.09 -8.99 -0.83
N SER A 69 -8.06 -7.82 -0.20
CA SER A 69 -6.82 -7.18 0.25
C SER A 69 -6.04 -8.09 1.20
N LEU A 70 -4.74 -8.24 1.01
CA LEU A 70 -3.88 -9.00 1.92
C LEU A 70 -3.61 -8.25 3.24
N LYS A 71 -3.83 -6.93 3.25
CA LYS A 71 -3.61 -6.05 4.40
C LYS A 71 -4.66 -6.26 5.50
N ASP A 72 -5.93 -6.21 5.13
CA ASP A 72 -7.08 -6.10 6.03
C ASP A 72 -8.21 -7.08 5.68
N ASP A 73 -7.95 -8.02 4.76
CA ASP A 73 -8.91 -9.02 4.28
C ASP A 73 -10.17 -8.42 3.61
N TYR A 74 -10.16 -7.13 3.28
CA TYR A 74 -11.30 -6.46 2.67
C TYR A 74 -11.62 -7.01 1.28
N GLN A 75 -12.86 -7.46 1.09
CA GLN A 75 -13.30 -8.14 -0.12
C GLN A 75 -13.82 -7.16 -1.19
N GLY A 76 -13.70 -7.57 -2.45
CA GLY A 76 -14.36 -6.89 -3.57
C GLY A 76 -13.77 -7.27 -4.92
N TYR A 77 -13.91 -6.37 -5.87
CA TYR A 77 -13.49 -6.55 -7.26
C TYR A 77 -12.53 -5.45 -7.69
N VAL A 78 -11.39 -5.81 -8.28
CA VAL A 78 -10.40 -4.83 -8.78
C VAL A 78 -10.17 -5.03 -10.27
N ASP A 79 -9.89 -3.94 -10.98
CA ASP A 79 -9.51 -4.00 -12.40
C ASP A 79 -8.14 -4.70 -12.53
N VAL A 80 -8.12 -5.84 -13.22
CA VAL A 80 -6.93 -6.69 -13.35
C VAL A 80 -5.77 -5.96 -14.04
N ARG A 81 -6.05 -4.95 -14.87
CA ARG A 81 -5.03 -4.11 -15.54
C ARG A 81 -4.28 -3.20 -14.56
N GLY A 82 -4.73 -3.12 -13.31
CA GLY A 82 -4.03 -2.44 -12.22
C GLY A 82 -3.06 -3.34 -11.46
N LEU A 83 -2.96 -4.62 -11.81
CA LEU A 83 -2.19 -5.63 -11.10
C LEU A 83 -1.06 -6.20 -11.96
N ILE A 84 0.03 -6.57 -11.30
CA ILE A 84 0.94 -7.61 -11.79
C ILE A 84 0.59 -8.89 -11.05
N LEU A 85 0.07 -9.87 -11.80
CA LEU A 85 -0.28 -11.18 -11.26
C LEU A 85 0.97 -11.99 -10.95
N VAL A 86 0.98 -12.58 -9.77
CA VAL A 86 2.08 -13.40 -9.25
C VAL A 86 1.52 -14.64 -8.56
N ASP A 87 2.35 -15.67 -8.41
CA ASP A 87 1.98 -16.82 -7.59
C ASP A 87 1.86 -16.45 -6.12
N LYS A 88 1.23 -17.33 -5.36
CA LYS A 88 1.01 -17.17 -3.91
C LYS A 88 2.30 -16.90 -3.13
N LYS A 89 3.36 -17.66 -3.38
CA LYS A 89 4.60 -17.57 -2.59
C LYS A 89 5.29 -16.23 -2.84
N VAL A 90 5.29 -15.75 -4.08
CA VAL A 90 5.83 -14.45 -4.45
C VAL A 90 5.02 -13.32 -3.84
N GLY A 91 3.69 -13.35 -3.94
CA GLY A 91 2.81 -12.33 -3.36
C GLY A 91 3.00 -12.20 -1.84
N GLU A 92 2.99 -13.32 -1.13
CA GLU A 92 3.20 -13.36 0.32
C GLU A 92 4.60 -12.89 0.73
N ARG A 93 5.64 -13.32 -0.01
CA ARG A 93 7.03 -12.90 0.23
C ARG A 93 7.19 -11.40 0.04
N TYR A 94 6.72 -10.86 -1.07
CA TYR A 94 6.78 -9.43 -1.37
C TYR A 94 6.08 -8.61 -0.28
N TYR A 95 4.85 -8.98 0.07
CA TYR A 95 4.09 -8.30 1.12
C TYR A 95 4.82 -8.31 2.46
N ASN A 96 5.26 -9.48 2.91
CA ASN A 96 5.94 -9.65 4.20
C ASN A 96 7.23 -8.84 4.27
N GLN A 97 7.98 -8.73 3.17
CA GLN A 97 9.17 -7.87 3.12
C GLN A 97 8.80 -6.38 3.20
N CYS A 98 7.76 -5.93 2.50
CA CYS A 98 7.29 -4.55 2.52
C CYS A 98 6.82 -4.09 3.91
N ILE A 99 6.24 -4.99 4.72
CA ILE A 99 5.78 -4.68 6.09
C ILE A 99 6.80 -5.05 7.18
N SER A 100 8.00 -5.51 6.81
CA SER A 100 9.05 -5.88 7.75
C SER A 100 9.80 -4.65 8.29
N LYS A 101 10.70 -4.87 9.27
CA LYS A 101 11.64 -3.83 9.74
C LYS A 101 12.61 -3.36 8.63
N GLU A 102 12.77 -4.15 7.57
CA GLU A 102 13.62 -3.82 6.43
C GLU A 102 12.86 -3.13 5.28
N GLY A 103 11.52 -3.10 5.37
CA GLY A 103 10.66 -2.43 4.38
C GLY A 103 10.78 -0.91 4.42
N LEU A 104 10.27 -0.27 3.37
CA LEU A 104 10.18 1.19 3.25
C LEU A 104 8.72 1.63 3.36
N VAL A 105 8.46 2.74 4.03
CA VAL A 105 7.15 3.41 4.09
C VAL A 105 7.29 4.82 3.55
N VAL A 106 6.51 5.16 2.53
CA VAL A 106 6.40 6.52 2.00
C VAL A 106 5.69 7.41 3.02
N THR A 107 6.29 8.55 3.36
CA THR A 107 5.78 9.49 4.38
C THR A 107 5.26 10.79 3.80
N GLU A 108 5.40 11.02 2.49
CA GLU A 108 4.90 12.24 1.84
C GLU A 108 3.60 11.98 1.09
N ARG A 109 2.79 13.03 0.95
CA ARG A 109 1.48 12.96 0.27
C ARG A 109 1.59 12.56 -1.20
N PHE A 110 2.65 13.01 -1.87
CA PHE A 110 2.94 12.71 -3.27
C PHE A 110 4.42 12.41 -3.41
N THR A 111 4.76 11.17 -3.75
CA THR A 111 6.15 10.73 -3.88
C THR A 111 6.43 10.22 -5.29
N PRO A 112 7.33 10.85 -6.05
CA PRO A 112 7.74 10.34 -7.35
C PRO A 112 8.61 9.08 -7.18
N ILE A 113 8.40 8.11 -8.06
CA ILE A 113 9.34 7.01 -8.31
C ILE A 113 10.10 7.37 -9.58
N LEU A 114 11.42 7.54 -9.46
CA LEU A 114 12.29 7.96 -10.55
C LEU A 114 12.97 6.78 -11.22
N ALA A 115 13.31 6.91 -12.50
CA ALA A 115 14.03 5.88 -13.26
C ALA A 115 15.51 5.79 -12.88
N GLU A 116 16.09 6.88 -12.36
CA GLU A 116 17.50 7.01 -12.00
C GLU A 116 17.64 7.81 -10.69
N PRO A 117 18.76 7.66 -9.94
CA PRO A 117 18.98 8.36 -8.67
C PRO A 117 19.46 9.82 -8.90
N THR A 118 18.63 10.60 -9.58
CA THR A 118 18.82 12.05 -9.82
C THR A 118 17.47 12.74 -9.88
N SER A 119 17.38 13.97 -9.37
CA SER A 119 16.14 14.76 -9.31
C SER A 119 15.58 15.14 -10.68
N THR A 120 16.40 15.09 -11.74
CA THR A 120 16.01 15.39 -13.13
C THR A 120 15.58 14.15 -13.91
N ALA A 121 15.63 12.96 -13.30
CA ALA A 121 15.27 11.72 -13.96
C ALA A 121 13.79 11.71 -14.33
N LYS A 122 13.47 10.94 -15.38
CA LYS A 122 12.07 10.67 -15.73
C LYS A 122 11.36 10.01 -14.55
N MET A 123 10.19 10.54 -14.21
CA MET A 123 9.27 9.91 -13.28
C MET A 123 8.64 8.67 -13.95
N VAL A 124 8.84 7.51 -13.35
CA VAL A 124 8.26 6.22 -13.78
C VAL A 124 6.80 6.13 -13.33
N SER A 125 6.55 6.55 -12.08
CA SER A 125 5.23 6.60 -11.46
C SER A 125 5.28 7.55 -10.26
N TYR A 126 4.17 7.71 -9.56
CA TYR A 126 4.10 8.41 -8.29
C TYR A 126 3.17 7.64 -7.35
N VAL A 127 3.38 7.81 -6.04
CA VAL A 127 2.66 7.04 -5.02
C VAL A 127 2.22 7.92 -3.86
N PRO A 128 1.08 7.57 -3.22
CA PRO A 128 0.60 8.30 -2.05
C PRO A 128 1.34 7.91 -0.78
N PHE A 129 1.05 8.64 0.31
CA PHE A 129 1.48 8.28 1.66
C PHE A 129 1.13 6.84 2.00
N GLY A 130 2.04 6.16 2.71
CA GLY A 130 1.85 4.80 3.19
C GLY A 130 2.09 3.72 2.13
N ALA A 131 2.47 4.08 0.90
CA ALA A 131 2.98 3.11 -0.07
C ALA A 131 4.23 2.43 0.51
N ARG A 132 4.34 1.10 0.31
CA ARG A 132 5.40 0.29 0.88
C ARG A 132 6.21 -0.44 -0.19
N PHE A 133 7.51 -0.56 0.06
CA PHE A 133 8.45 -1.16 -0.88
C PHE A 133 9.46 -2.06 -0.19
N VAL A 134 10.01 -3.00 -0.95
CA VAL A 134 11.25 -3.67 -0.57
C VAL A 134 12.43 -2.76 -0.93
N VAL A 135 13.28 -2.46 0.06
CA VAL A 135 14.52 -1.70 -0.15
C VAL A 135 15.62 -2.65 -0.60
N ASP A 136 16.30 -2.28 -1.68
CA ASP A 136 17.51 -2.98 -2.10
C ASP A 136 18.75 -2.35 -1.48
N THR A 137 18.92 -1.04 -1.67
CA THR A 137 20.05 -0.29 -1.11
C THR A 137 19.79 1.22 -1.14
N VAL A 138 20.76 2.00 -0.67
CA VAL A 138 20.80 3.46 -0.82
C VAL A 138 21.86 3.82 -1.85
N ILE A 139 21.51 4.67 -2.81
CA ILE A 139 22.43 5.20 -3.83
C ILE A 139 22.33 6.73 -3.80
N LYS A 140 23.41 7.40 -3.40
CA LYS A 140 23.41 8.85 -3.13
C LYS A 140 22.28 9.18 -2.15
N ASP A 141 21.43 10.15 -2.48
CA ASP A 141 20.29 10.58 -1.69
C ASP A 141 18.97 9.89 -2.09
N PHE A 142 19.04 8.63 -2.57
CA PHE A 142 17.88 7.87 -3.01
C PHE A 142 17.85 6.46 -2.42
N TRP A 143 16.66 6.03 -1.99
CA TRP A 143 16.31 4.63 -1.81
C TRP A 143 16.18 3.97 -3.18
N ARG A 144 16.96 2.91 -3.45
CA ARG A 144 16.71 2.01 -4.57
C ARG A 144 15.72 0.94 -4.10
N VAL A 145 14.55 0.91 -4.72
CA VAL A 145 13.44 0.02 -4.35
C VAL A 145 13.13 -0.98 -5.46
N VAL A 146 12.69 -2.18 -5.08
CA VAL A 146 12.21 -3.19 -6.04
C VAL A 146 10.76 -2.88 -6.40
N LEU A 147 10.49 -2.75 -7.70
CA LEU A 147 9.15 -2.54 -8.24
C LEU A 147 8.49 -3.89 -8.60
N PRO A 148 7.15 -3.96 -8.63
CA PRO A 148 6.44 -5.20 -8.94
C PRO A 148 6.70 -5.73 -10.35
N ASP A 149 7.13 -4.88 -11.29
CA ASP A 149 7.50 -5.26 -12.66
C ASP A 149 8.94 -5.80 -12.78
N LYS A 150 9.53 -6.20 -11.65
CA LYS A 150 10.90 -6.72 -11.53
C LYS A 150 11.98 -5.72 -11.98
N LYS A 151 11.70 -4.42 -11.88
CA LYS A 151 12.68 -3.35 -12.10
C LYS A 151 13.03 -2.64 -10.80
N TYR A 152 14.02 -1.76 -10.88
CA TYR A 152 14.32 -0.82 -9.81
C TYR A 152 13.68 0.53 -10.06
N GLY A 153 13.24 1.16 -8.97
CA GLY A 153 12.86 2.57 -8.92
C GLY A 153 13.67 3.30 -7.84
N TYR A 154 13.67 4.62 -7.92
CA TYR A 154 14.41 5.47 -7.00
C TYR A 154 13.49 6.47 -6.31
N ILE A 155 13.52 6.50 -4.98
CA ILE A 155 12.72 7.41 -4.14
C ILE A 155 13.70 8.28 -3.33
N PRO A 156 13.58 9.62 -3.33
CA PRO A 156 14.42 10.49 -2.51
C PRO A 156 14.39 10.09 -1.03
N LEU A 157 15.54 10.12 -0.35
CA LEU A 157 15.64 9.66 1.05
C LEU A 157 14.63 10.35 1.97
N LYS A 158 14.42 11.66 1.77
CA LYS A 158 13.50 12.48 2.57
C LYS A 158 12.03 12.08 2.46
N PHE A 159 11.63 11.33 1.44
CA PHE A 159 10.21 11.03 1.17
C PHE A 159 9.73 9.71 1.77
N ALA A 160 10.63 8.95 2.39
CA ALA A 160 10.30 7.65 2.92
C ALA A 160 11.20 7.23 4.08
N LYS A 161 10.66 6.44 4.99
CA LYS A 161 11.35 5.94 6.18
C LYS A 161 11.43 4.42 6.15
N LYS A 162 12.58 3.88 6.55
CA LYS A 162 12.76 2.44 6.70
C LYS A 162 12.10 1.96 7.99
N GLY A 163 11.35 0.87 7.92
CA GLY A 163 10.75 0.21 9.07
C GLY A 163 9.33 -0.31 8.83
N LYS A 164 8.87 -1.13 9.77
CA LYS A 164 7.48 -1.59 9.82
C LYS A 164 6.53 -0.44 10.15
N ASN A 165 6.97 0.47 11.02
CA ASN A 165 6.18 1.56 11.56
C ASN A 165 6.97 2.87 11.52
N ILE A 166 6.28 3.95 11.19
CA ILE A 166 6.79 5.31 11.39
C ILE A 166 6.65 5.73 12.85
N LYS A 167 7.45 6.71 13.28
CA LYS A 167 7.55 7.11 14.71
C LYS A 167 6.64 8.28 15.06
N GLU A 168 6.27 9.06 14.05
CA GLU A 168 5.43 10.25 14.12
C GLU A 168 4.10 9.97 14.81
N ASP A 169 3.59 10.95 15.55
CA ASP A 169 2.32 10.83 16.24
C ASP A 169 1.16 10.74 15.24
N VAL A 170 0.08 10.03 15.60
CA VAL A 170 -1.06 9.87 14.68
C VAL A 170 -1.78 11.19 14.43
N VAL A 171 -1.78 12.11 15.39
CA VAL A 171 -2.37 13.44 15.27
C VAL A 171 -1.53 14.32 14.35
N GLU A 172 -0.20 14.31 14.50
CA GLU A 172 0.71 15.02 13.58
C GLU A 172 0.52 14.56 12.13
N LEU A 173 0.45 13.23 11.92
CA LEU A 173 0.19 12.66 10.59
C LEU A 173 -1.21 13.03 10.07
N ALA A 174 -2.20 13.11 10.95
CA ALA A 174 -3.55 13.55 10.59
C ALA A 174 -3.56 15.00 10.10
N GLU A 175 -2.80 15.88 10.74
CA GLU A 175 -2.66 17.28 10.34
C GLU A 175 -2.02 17.43 8.95
N GLU A 176 -1.03 16.61 8.60
CA GLU A 176 -0.44 16.60 7.25
C GLU A 176 -1.45 16.29 6.13
N TRP A 177 -2.52 15.57 6.47
CA TRP A 177 -3.59 15.19 5.56
C TRP A 177 -4.70 16.24 5.44
N LEU A 178 -4.62 17.35 6.17
CA LEU A 178 -5.56 18.45 6.04
C LEU A 178 -5.72 18.86 4.57
N TYR A 179 -6.96 19.20 4.22
CA TYR A 179 -7.40 19.54 2.86
C TYR A 179 -7.34 18.39 1.84
N THR A 180 -7.07 17.14 2.24
CA THR A 180 -7.31 15.99 1.36
C THR A 180 -8.81 15.90 1.06
N PRO A 181 -9.24 15.90 -0.22
CA PRO A 181 -10.65 15.84 -0.55
C PRO A 181 -11.32 14.58 -0.02
N TYR A 182 -12.56 14.71 0.42
CA TYR A 182 -13.36 13.55 0.75
C TYR A 182 -13.63 12.71 -0.51
N LEU A 183 -13.40 11.41 -0.42
CA LEU A 183 -13.65 10.47 -1.50
C LEU A 183 -14.22 9.18 -0.93
N TRP A 184 -15.51 8.92 -1.18
CA TRP A 184 -16.15 7.67 -0.77
C TRP A 184 -15.36 6.45 -1.24
N GLY A 185 -15.02 5.53 -0.34
CA GLY A 185 -14.20 4.35 -0.61
C GLY A 185 -12.70 4.65 -0.70
N GLY A 186 -12.25 5.91 -0.65
CA GLY A 186 -10.85 6.31 -0.77
C GLY A 186 -10.02 6.00 0.48
N THR A 187 -8.74 5.67 0.30
CA THR A 187 -7.80 5.31 1.38
C THR A 187 -6.41 5.95 1.20
N SER A 188 -6.32 7.05 0.45
CA SER A 188 -5.04 7.65 0.04
C SER A 188 -5.03 9.17 0.18
N THR A 189 -3.84 9.77 0.11
CA THR A 189 -3.65 11.23 0.12
C THR A 189 -4.19 11.94 -1.13
N PHE A 190 -4.67 11.21 -2.14
CA PHE A 190 -5.38 11.79 -3.28
C PHE A 190 -6.88 11.94 -3.04
N GLY A 191 -7.40 11.29 -2.00
CA GLY A 191 -8.79 11.33 -1.60
C GLY A 191 -9.10 10.19 -0.65
N THR A 192 -9.79 10.50 0.45
CA THR A 192 -10.10 9.53 1.51
C THR A 192 -11.49 9.72 2.07
N ASP A 193 -12.12 8.64 2.54
CA ASP A 193 -13.26 8.74 3.44
C ASP A 193 -12.80 8.67 4.91
N CYS A 194 -13.77 8.70 5.84
CA CYS A 194 -13.52 8.75 7.27
C CYS A 194 -12.71 7.55 7.77
N SER A 195 -13.15 6.32 7.49
CA SER A 195 -12.49 5.12 8.01
C SER A 195 -11.27 4.71 7.18
N GLY A 196 -11.22 5.07 5.89
CA GLY A 196 -10.05 4.96 5.02
C GLY A 196 -8.88 5.83 5.48
N PHE A 197 -9.18 7.01 6.01
CA PHE A 197 -8.20 7.93 6.59
C PHE A 197 -7.55 7.31 7.83
N ILE A 198 -8.38 6.90 8.80
CA ILE A 198 -7.91 6.29 10.04
C ILE A 198 -7.12 5.00 9.74
N SER A 199 -7.66 4.10 8.91
CA SER A 199 -6.98 2.84 8.59
C SER A 199 -5.61 3.06 7.93
N ARG A 200 -5.45 4.08 7.07
CA ARG A 200 -4.16 4.39 6.45
C ARG A 200 -3.13 4.90 7.47
N LEU A 201 -3.53 5.82 8.36
CA LEU A 201 -2.62 6.37 9.37
C LEU A 201 -2.12 5.29 10.33
N TYR A 202 -3.04 4.46 10.86
CA TYR A 202 -2.66 3.36 11.75
C TYR A 202 -1.82 2.30 11.04
N PHE A 203 -2.10 2.02 9.76
CA PHE A 203 -1.28 1.10 8.98
C PHE A 203 0.16 1.61 8.79
N ALA A 204 0.36 2.92 8.61
CA ALA A 204 1.71 3.50 8.58
C ALA A 204 2.45 3.35 9.92
N LYS A 205 1.71 3.33 11.03
CA LYS A 205 2.22 3.00 12.38
C LYS A 205 2.31 1.48 12.64
N GLY A 206 2.06 0.64 11.63
CA GLY A 206 2.18 -0.82 11.71
C GLY A 206 1.02 -1.51 12.44
N ILE A 207 -0.09 -0.80 12.65
CA ILE A 207 -1.32 -1.30 13.29
C ILE A 207 -2.37 -1.48 12.18
N ILE A 208 -2.84 -2.71 12.00
CA ILE A 208 -3.91 -3.00 11.04
C ILE A 208 -5.23 -2.92 11.79
N ILE A 209 -6.16 -2.12 11.26
CA ILE A 209 -7.53 -2.00 11.77
C ILE A 209 -8.52 -2.28 10.63
N PRO A 210 -9.78 -2.62 10.94
CA PRO A 210 -10.82 -2.80 9.93
C PRO A 210 -10.99 -1.56 9.04
N ARG A 211 -11.44 -1.78 7.80
CA ARG A 211 -11.65 -0.73 6.80
C ARG A 211 -12.87 0.15 7.09
N ASP A 212 -13.93 -0.42 7.67
CA ASP A 212 -15.22 0.26 7.84
C ASP A 212 -15.41 0.78 9.28
N SER A 213 -15.99 1.97 9.44
CA SER A 213 -16.14 2.64 10.73
C SER A 213 -16.90 1.80 11.75
N TYR A 214 -18.00 1.15 11.36
CA TYR A 214 -18.80 0.30 12.25
C TYR A 214 -18.03 -0.96 12.75
N GLN A 215 -16.95 -1.34 12.07
CA GLN A 215 -16.06 -2.40 12.54
C GLN A 215 -14.94 -1.83 13.41
N GLN A 216 -14.45 -0.63 13.09
CA GLN A 216 -13.46 0.09 13.90
C GLN A 216 -14.01 0.40 15.31
N GLU A 217 -15.28 0.80 15.43
CA GLU A 217 -15.97 1.01 16.71
C GLU A 217 -15.89 -0.22 17.63
N LYS A 218 -15.98 -1.42 17.07
CA LYS A 218 -16.02 -2.68 17.83
C LYS A 218 -14.67 -3.13 18.38
N ILE A 219 -13.57 -2.54 17.92
CA ILE A 219 -12.22 -2.93 18.33
C ILE A 219 -11.54 -1.93 19.26
N VAL A 220 -12.16 -0.77 19.50
CA VAL A 220 -11.64 0.25 20.41
C VAL A 220 -12.07 -0.01 21.85
N LYS A 221 -11.28 0.50 22.79
CA LYS A 221 -11.70 0.57 24.19
C LYS A 221 -12.61 1.77 24.37
N GLU A 222 -13.82 1.54 24.85
CA GLU A 222 -14.77 2.61 25.12
C GLU A 222 -14.27 3.56 26.23
N VAL A 223 -14.47 4.85 26.01
CA VAL A 223 -14.21 5.93 26.97
C VAL A 223 -15.46 6.80 27.04
N HIS A 224 -16.26 6.65 28.10
CA HIS A 224 -17.53 7.37 28.25
C HIS A 224 -17.37 8.88 28.52
N ASP A 225 -16.18 9.30 28.98
CA ASP A 225 -15.89 10.66 29.37
C ASP A 225 -14.94 11.29 28.35
N LEU A 226 -15.46 12.22 27.56
CA LEU A 226 -14.70 12.87 26.49
C LEU A 226 -13.46 13.60 27.01
N GLU A 227 -13.48 14.12 28.25
CA GLU A 227 -12.33 14.78 28.85
C GLU A 227 -11.18 13.80 29.16
N LYS A 228 -11.48 12.50 29.23
CA LYS A 228 -10.50 11.42 29.43
C LYS A 228 -10.05 10.78 28.12
N LEU A 229 -10.57 11.21 26.97
CA LEU A 229 -10.14 10.70 25.68
C LEU A 229 -8.73 11.26 25.36
N PRO A 230 -7.70 10.40 25.22
CA PRO A 230 -6.37 10.87 24.87
C PRO A 230 -6.33 11.38 23.42
N ALA A 231 -5.37 12.24 23.11
CA ALA A 231 -5.06 12.61 21.72
C ALA A 231 -4.84 11.34 20.87
N GLY A 232 -5.41 11.32 19.66
CA GLY A 232 -5.46 10.13 18.81
C GLY A 232 -6.57 9.14 19.17
N GLY A 233 -7.42 9.44 20.16
CA GLY A 233 -8.67 8.72 20.39
C GLY A 233 -9.63 8.87 19.20
N LEU A 234 -10.42 7.83 18.95
CA LEU A 234 -11.42 7.81 17.88
C LEU A 234 -12.80 8.11 18.44
N ILE A 235 -13.61 8.84 17.67
CA ILE A 235 -15.01 9.17 17.97
C ILE A 235 -15.88 8.55 16.87
N PHE A 236 -16.96 7.88 17.27
CA PHE A 236 -17.91 7.19 16.39
C PHE A 236 -19.30 7.79 16.51
#